data_AF-A0A2E9PU95-F1
#
_entry.id   AF-A0A2E9PU95-F1
#
_cell.length_a   1.000
_cell.length_b   1.000
_cell.length_c   1.000
_cell.angle_alpha   90.00
_cell.angle_beta   90.00
_cell.angle_gamma   90.00
#
_symmetry.space_group_name_H-M   'P 1'
#
loop_
_entity.id
_entity.type
_entity.pdbx_description
1 polymer ?
#
loop_
_entity_poly.entity_id
_entity_poly.type
_entity_poly.pdbx_seq_one_letter_code
_entity_poly.pdbx_strand_id
1 'polypeptide(L)'
;MAVMAGEHKRRDVLPPPVERYTVLGWLYKNLFSSWYNILLTGLSLGIIYIVLKPTLVWAFTKARWVSVALNMANLFVGVYPREELWRVWWAVYVLVALIGLSWGAHFRNHGRGVVFFSALALLGALPIELSVMDMQRESLLYLPLPAEFLPVGLVGAIAIAVGRFGAQHVRALVNYGWILYVPVVLLLIRGISPEHALLPLVRTSEWGGLMLNIIVSSTALVLGLPIGIALALGRRSQLPVLRALCIAFIEWIRGAP
;
A
#
# COMPACT_ATOMS: atom_id res chain seq x y z
N MET A 1 -1.35 -49.07 -54.06
CA MET A 1 -2.35 -48.05 -53.63
C MET A 1 -1.65 -47.09 -52.68
N ALA A 2 -1.22 -45.94 -53.20
CA ALA A 2 -0.58 -44.90 -52.41
C ALA A 2 -1.66 -44.09 -51.69
N VAL A 3 -1.62 -44.09 -50.36
CA VAL A 3 -2.50 -43.25 -49.54
C VAL A 3 -1.92 -41.84 -49.55
N MET A 4 -2.66 -40.92 -50.18
CA MET A 4 -2.34 -39.50 -50.27
C MET A 4 -2.38 -38.88 -48.87
N ALA A 5 -1.21 -38.46 -48.37
CA ALA A 5 -1.11 -37.63 -47.18
C ALA A 5 -1.78 -36.28 -47.46
N GLY A 6 -2.93 -36.04 -46.83
CA GLY A 6 -3.59 -34.73 -46.88
C GLY A 6 -2.74 -33.69 -46.16
N GLU A 7 -2.27 -32.68 -46.89
CA GLU A 7 -1.60 -31.51 -46.32
C GLU A 7 -2.56 -30.78 -45.36
N HIS A 8 -2.31 -30.91 -44.06
CA HIS A 8 -2.89 -30.02 -43.05
C HIS A 8 -2.30 -28.62 -43.24
N LYS A 9 -3.02 -27.78 -43.99
CA LYS A 9 -2.75 -26.34 -44.12
C LYS A 9 -2.78 -25.71 -42.72
N ARG A 10 -1.61 -25.46 -42.11
CA ARG A 10 -1.50 -24.68 -40.87
C ARG A 10 -2.22 -23.37 -41.12
N ARG A 11 -3.22 -23.04 -40.30
CA ARG A 11 -3.80 -21.71 -40.29
C ARG A 11 -2.69 -20.77 -39.84
N ASP A 12 -2.15 -19.98 -40.76
CA ASP A 12 -1.23 -18.91 -40.44
C ASP A 12 -1.95 -17.96 -39.49
N VAL A 13 -1.65 -18.10 -38.19
CA VAL A 13 -2.12 -17.17 -37.18
C VAL A 13 -1.36 -15.89 -37.43
N LEU A 14 -1.96 -14.98 -38.19
CA LEU A 14 -1.43 -13.64 -38.37
C LEU A 14 -1.18 -13.05 -36.98
N PRO A 15 -0.01 -12.43 -36.73
CA PRO A 15 0.23 -11.74 -35.47
C PRO A 15 -0.89 -10.72 -35.27
N PRO A 16 -1.37 -10.53 -34.01
CA PRO A 16 -2.43 -9.58 -33.74
C PRO A 16 -2.05 -8.22 -34.33
N PRO A 17 -2.96 -7.54 -35.04
CA PRO A 17 -2.66 -6.26 -35.65
C PRO A 17 -2.17 -5.30 -34.57
N VAL A 18 -0.89 -4.94 -34.61
CA VAL A 18 -0.32 -3.90 -33.76
C VAL A 18 -0.76 -2.57 -34.33
N GLU A 19 -1.95 -2.11 -33.94
CA GLU A 19 -2.38 -0.74 -34.20
C GLU A 19 -1.45 0.22 -33.42
N ARG A 20 -0.42 0.73 -34.11
CA ARG A 20 0.47 1.77 -33.60
C ARG A 20 -0.29 3.10 -33.59
N TYR A 21 -1.08 3.34 -32.55
CA TYR A 21 -1.65 4.67 -32.34
C TYR A 21 -0.53 5.66 -31.99
N THR A 22 -0.56 6.83 -32.64
CA THR A 22 0.05 8.02 -32.04
C THR A 22 -0.85 8.50 -30.90
N VAL A 23 -0.30 9.23 -29.91
CA VAL A 23 -1.07 9.77 -28.77
C VAL A 23 -2.31 10.54 -29.26
N LEU A 24 -2.16 11.36 -30.31
CA LEU A 24 -3.25 12.09 -30.96
C LEU A 24 -4.28 11.15 -31.62
N GLY A 25 -3.83 10.10 -32.30
CA GLY A 25 -4.72 9.11 -32.91
C GLY A 25 -5.55 8.34 -31.88
N TRP A 26 -4.95 8.03 -30.72
CA TRP A 26 -5.67 7.43 -29.60
C TRP A 26 -6.71 8.38 -29.01
N LEU A 27 -6.37 9.66 -28.80
CA LEU A 27 -7.30 10.66 -28.27
C LEU A 27 -8.51 10.84 -29.20
N TYR A 28 -8.28 10.99 -30.51
CA TYR A 28 -9.37 11.14 -31.47
C TYR A 28 -10.29 9.91 -31.48
N LYS A 29 -9.71 8.69 -31.51
CA LYS A 29 -10.47 7.44 -31.52
C LYS A 29 -11.30 7.20 -30.25
N ASN A 30 -10.77 7.57 -29.08
CA ASN A 30 -11.45 7.28 -27.80
C ASN A 30 -12.34 8.42 -27.31
N LEU A 31 -11.94 9.68 -27.49
CA LEU A 31 -12.65 10.83 -26.93
C LEU A 31 -13.51 11.57 -27.96
N PHE A 32 -13.13 11.57 -29.23
CA PHE A 32 -13.75 12.43 -30.25
C PHE A 32 -14.30 11.66 -31.47
N SER A 33 -14.49 10.34 -31.34
CA SER A 33 -14.85 9.45 -32.46
C SER A 33 -16.29 9.62 -32.97
N SER A 34 -17.17 10.21 -32.17
CA SER A 34 -18.56 10.47 -32.54
C SER A 34 -19.02 11.82 -31.99
N TRP A 35 -20.09 12.39 -32.55
CA TRP A 35 -20.64 13.67 -32.08
C TRP A 35 -21.08 13.60 -30.60
N TYR A 36 -21.61 12.46 -30.16
CA TYR A 36 -21.94 12.22 -28.75
C TYR A 36 -20.68 12.16 -27.88
N ASN A 37 -19.62 11.50 -28.33
CA ASN A 37 -18.36 11.46 -27.59
C ASN A 37 -17.69 12.84 -27.49
N ILE A 38 -17.80 13.66 -28.54
CA ILE A 38 -17.35 15.06 -28.50
C ILE A 38 -18.13 15.84 -27.43
N LEU A 39 -19.47 15.70 -27.41
CA LEU A 39 -20.33 16.37 -26.42
C LEU A 39 -20.05 15.88 -24.99
N LEU A 40 -19.95 14.56 -24.79
CA LEU A 40 -19.67 13.94 -23.50
C LEU A 40 -18.27 14.31 -23.00
N THR A 41 -17.27 14.33 -23.88
CA THR A 41 -15.91 14.76 -23.55
C THR A 41 -15.88 16.23 -23.18
N GLY A 42 -16.57 17.09 -23.93
CA GLY A 42 -16.70 18.52 -23.62
C GLY A 42 -17.38 18.75 -22.26
N LEU A 43 -18.49 18.06 -22.00
CA LEU A 43 -19.20 18.12 -20.73
C LEU A 43 -18.32 17.62 -19.57
N SER A 44 -17.63 16.49 -19.74
CA SER A 44 -16.74 15.92 -18.74
C SER A 44 -15.58 16.86 -18.42
N LEU A 45 -14.96 17.46 -19.45
CA LEU A 45 -13.91 18.46 -19.26
C LEU A 45 -14.44 19.72 -18.57
N GLY A 46 -15.66 20.14 -18.90
CA GLY A 46 -16.34 21.26 -18.22
C GLY A 46 -16.54 20.98 -16.73
N ILE A 47 -17.05 19.80 -16.37
CA ILE A 47 -17.24 19.37 -14.97
C ILE A 47 -15.88 19.30 -14.26
N ILE A 48 -14.88 18.66 -14.88
CA ILE A 48 -13.53 18.58 -14.33
C ILE A 48 -13.01 20.00 -14.09
N TYR A 49 -13.17 20.94 -15.03
CA TYR A 49 -12.72 22.31 -14.84
C TYR A 49 -13.44 23.02 -13.68
N ILE A 50 -14.78 22.87 -13.60
CA ILE A 50 -15.61 23.47 -12.55
C ILE A 50 -15.21 22.97 -11.16
N VAL A 51 -14.83 21.70 -11.02
CA VAL A 51 -14.38 21.12 -9.74
C VAL A 51 -12.91 21.41 -9.48
N LEU A 52 -12.05 21.17 -10.47
CA LEU A 52 -10.60 21.20 -10.31
C LEU A 52 -10.08 22.62 -10.11
N LYS A 53 -10.60 23.61 -10.83
CA LYS A 53 -10.16 25.01 -10.69
C LYS A 53 -10.31 25.52 -9.25
N PRO A 54 -11.48 25.51 -8.61
CA PRO A 54 -11.61 25.98 -7.24
C PRO A 54 -10.81 25.13 -6.25
N THR A 55 -10.70 23.81 -6.46
CA THR A 55 -9.85 22.95 -5.62
C THR A 55 -8.38 23.36 -5.70
N LEU A 56 -7.84 23.60 -6.90
CA LEU A 56 -6.45 24.04 -7.08
C LEU A 56 -6.24 25.46 -6.54
N VAL A 57 -7.16 26.39 -6.82
CA VAL A 57 -7.06 27.75 -6.26
C VAL A 57 -7.06 27.70 -4.74
N TRP A 58 -7.97 26.95 -4.13
CA TRP A 58 -7.97 26.76 -2.68
C TRP A 58 -6.64 26.14 -2.21
N ALA A 59 -6.21 25.03 -2.81
CA ALA A 59 -5.02 24.29 -2.42
C ALA A 59 -3.74 25.15 -2.47
N PHE A 60 -3.58 26.01 -3.48
CA PHE A 60 -2.34 26.78 -3.65
C PHE A 60 -2.41 28.21 -3.12
N THR A 61 -3.60 28.78 -2.87
CA THR A 61 -3.73 30.18 -2.44
C THR A 61 -4.38 30.37 -1.07
N LYS A 62 -5.29 29.48 -0.66
CA LYS A 62 -6.07 29.64 0.59
C LYS A 62 -5.70 28.62 1.66
N ALA A 63 -5.27 27.43 1.26
CA ALA A 63 -4.99 26.33 2.17
C ALA A 63 -3.78 26.66 3.06
N ARG A 64 -3.97 26.51 4.37
CA ARG A 64 -2.91 26.70 5.37
C ARG A 64 -2.20 25.37 5.65
N TRP A 65 -1.34 24.96 4.73
CA TRP A 65 -0.58 23.70 4.85
C TRP A 65 0.29 23.63 6.10
N VAL A 66 0.70 24.78 6.64
CA VAL A 66 1.41 24.88 7.92
C VAL A 66 0.63 24.20 9.05
N SER A 67 -0.70 24.30 9.08
CA SER A 67 -1.51 23.65 10.11
C SER A 67 -1.47 22.13 10.02
N VAL A 68 -1.35 21.58 8.81
CA VAL A 68 -1.18 20.14 8.58
C VAL A 68 0.19 19.72 9.08
N ALA A 69 1.25 20.44 8.68
CA ALA A 69 2.63 20.15 9.07
C ALA A 69 2.82 20.17 10.60
N LEU A 70 2.33 21.22 11.28
CA LEU A 70 2.43 21.37 12.73
C LEU A 70 1.61 20.33 13.52
N ASN A 71 0.61 19.70 12.89
CA ASN A 71 -0.27 18.73 13.53
C ASN A 71 -0.14 17.32 12.97
N MET A 72 0.92 16.99 12.21
CA MET A 72 1.04 15.65 11.64
C MET A 72 1.07 14.59 12.74
N ALA A 73 1.72 14.83 13.88
CA ALA A 73 1.66 13.92 15.02
C ALA A 73 0.23 13.64 15.50
N ASN A 74 -0.65 14.65 15.50
CA ASN A 74 -2.07 14.50 15.84
C ASN A 74 -2.85 13.80 14.71
N LEU A 75 -2.50 14.04 13.45
CA LEU A 75 -3.15 13.40 12.31
C LEU A 75 -2.85 11.91 12.24
N PHE A 76 -1.59 11.53 12.44
CA PHE A 76 -1.15 10.13 12.36
C PHE A 76 -1.57 9.35 13.60
N VAL A 77 -1.32 9.89 14.80
CA VAL A 77 -1.42 9.11 16.05
C VAL A 77 -2.55 9.59 16.97
N GLY A 78 -3.22 10.71 16.66
CA GLY A 78 -4.37 11.19 17.41
C GLY A 78 -4.03 11.56 18.85
N VAL A 79 -4.84 11.04 19.79
CA VAL A 79 -4.75 11.27 21.24
C VAL A 79 -3.87 10.22 21.93
N TYR A 80 -3.11 9.44 21.16
CA TYR A 80 -2.25 8.40 21.70
C TYR A 80 -1.21 9.01 22.66
N PRO A 81 -0.99 8.43 23.86
CA PRO A 81 -0.08 8.99 24.86
C PRO A 81 1.32 9.24 24.30
N ARG A 82 1.82 10.47 24.46
CA ARG A 82 3.11 10.90 23.88
C ARG A 82 4.28 10.07 24.37
N GLU A 83 4.27 9.69 25.63
CA GLU A 83 5.29 8.87 26.26
C GLU A 83 5.34 7.45 25.68
N GLU A 84 4.26 6.99 25.04
CA GLU A 84 4.13 5.64 24.50
C GLU A 84 4.30 5.58 22.98
N LEU A 85 4.56 6.72 22.31
CA LEU A 85 4.71 6.79 20.85
C LEU A 85 5.83 5.90 20.31
N TRP A 86 6.83 5.57 21.14
CA TRP A 86 7.89 4.63 20.79
C TRP A 86 7.32 3.29 20.30
N ARG A 87 6.16 2.83 20.81
CA ARG A 87 5.48 1.59 20.37
C ARG A 87 5.04 1.66 18.91
N VAL A 88 4.52 2.81 18.49
CA VAL A 88 4.08 3.06 17.11
C VAL A 88 5.31 3.09 16.19
N TRP A 89 6.39 3.73 16.64
CA TRP A 89 7.66 3.72 15.91
C TRP A 89 8.24 2.30 15.76
N TRP A 90 8.20 1.47 16.81
CA TRP A 90 8.60 0.06 16.72
C TRP A 90 7.77 -0.72 15.71
N ALA A 91 6.46 -0.49 15.63
CA ALA A 91 5.64 -1.09 14.59
C ALA A 91 6.14 -0.70 13.18
N VAL A 92 6.49 0.56 12.97
CA VAL A 92 7.06 1.05 11.70
C VAL A 92 8.43 0.43 11.42
N TYR A 93 9.34 0.38 12.40
CA TYR A 93 10.66 -0.25 12.24
C TYR A 93 10.55 -1.72 11.84
N VAL A 94 9.68 -2.48 12.51
CA VAL A 94 9.45 -3.90 12.20
C VAL A 94 8.85 -4.05 10.80
N LEU A 95 7.90 -3.19 10.41
CA LEU A 95 7.33 -3.21 9.07
C LEU A 95 8.39 -2.98 8.00
N VAL A 96 9.21 -1.93 8.16
CA VAL A 96 10.28 -1.59 7.23
C VAL A 96 11.33 -2.70 7.18
N ALA A 97 11.66 -3.32 8.32
CA ALA A 97 12.55 -4.47 8.38
C ALA A 97 11.97 -5.68 7.65
N LEU A 98 10.68 -6.00 7.82
CA LEU A 98 10.03 -7.11 7.13
C LEU A 98 9.96 -6.88 5.63
N ILE A 99 9.63 -5.66 5.17
CA ILE A 99 9.67 -5.29 3.75
C ILE A 99 11.09 -5.44 3.20
N GLY A 100 12.09 -4.91 3.92
CA GLY A 100 13.49 -4.99 3.52
C GLY A 100 14.00 -6.43 3.40
N LEU A 101 13.75 -7.25 4.43
CA LEU A 101 14.11 -8.67 4.44
C LEU A 101 13.38 -9.47 3.35
N SER A 102 12.08 -9.19 3.14
CA SER A 102 11.29 -9.82 2.07
C SER A 102 11.91 -9.56 0.71
N TRP A 103 12.27 -8.30 0.46
CA TRP A 103 12.87 -7.91 -0.80
C TRP A 103 14.25 -8.52 -1.00
N GLY A 104 15.12 -8.41 0.01
CA GLY A 104 16.47 -8.97 -0.02
C GLY A 104 16.47 -10.48 -0.23
N ALA A 105 15.55 -11.19 0.42
CA ALA A 105 15.51 -12.66 0.41
C ALA A 105 14.81 -13.23 -0.84
N HIS A 106 13.75 -12.59 -1.35
CA HIS A 106 12.94 -13.14 -2.45
C HIS A 106 13.29 -12.55 -3.83
N PHE A 107 13.75 -11.29 -3.91
CA PHE A 107 13.89 -10.55 -5.18
C PHE A 107 15.35 -10.17 -5.50
N ARG A 108 16.26 -11.16 -5.40
CA ARG A 108 17.72 -10.96 -5.46
C ARG A 108 18.25 -10.36 -6.77
N ASN A 109 17.60 -10.61 -7.91
CA ASN A 109 18.05 -10.18 -9.24
C ASN A 109 17.35 -8.91 -9.79
N HIS A 110 16.47 -8.26 -9.03
CA HIS A 110 15.78 -7.04 -9.45
C HIS A 110 16.41 -5.79 -8.78
N GLY A 111 17.51 -5.29 -9.36
CA GLY A 111 18.27 -4.15 -8.82
C GLY A 111 17.47 -2.85 -8.70
N ARG A 112 16.50 -2.62 -9.59
CA ARG A 112 15.62 -1.42 -9.57
C ARG A 112 14.66 -1.39 -8.38
N GLY A 113 14.28 -2.56 -7.85
CA GLY A 113 13.36 -2.65 -6.72
C GLY A 113 13.98 -2.19 -5.42
N VAL A 114 15.28 -2.46 -5.20
CA VAL A 114 15.98 -1.99 -4.00
C VAL A 114 16.04 -0.47 -3.96
N VAL A 115 16.34 0.18 -5.08
CA VAL A 115 16.35 1.65 -5.16
C VAL A 115 14.94 2.20 -4.93
N PHE A 116 13.91 1.58 -5.50
CA PHE A 116 12.52 2.02 -5.35
C PHE A 116 12.00 1.90 -3.91
N PHE A 117 12.22 0.77 -3.23
CA PHE A 117 11.75 0.56 -1.86
C PHE A 117 12.60 1.33 -0.83
N SER A 118 13.91 1.45 -1.04
CA SER A 118 14.74 2.34 -0.22
C SER A 118 14.31 3.79 -0.38
N ALA A 119 13.99 4.25 -1.60
CA ALA A 119 13.45 5.57 -1.84
C ALA A 119 12.06 5.76 -1.24
N LEU A 120 11.17 4.75 -1.30
CA LEU A 120 9.84 4.80 -0.70
C LEU A 120 9.89 4.83 0.83
N ALA A 121 10.76 4.04 1.45
CA ALA A 121 10.98 4.04 2.88
C ALA A 121 11.55 5.40 3.34
N LEU A 122 12.51 5.95 2.60
CA LEU A 122 13.05 7.28 2.85
C LEU A 122 11.99 8.37 2.67
N LEU A 123 11.29 8.42 1.53
CA LEU A 123 10.28 9.43 1.20
C LEU A 123 9.01 9.34 2.07
N GLY A 124 8.66 8.15 2.58
CA GLY A 124 7.52 7.95 3.46
C GLY A 124 7.82 8.26 4.92
N ALA A 125 9.02 7.94 5.41
CA ALA A 125 9.42 8.20 6.79
C ALA A 125 9.83 9.67 7.01
N LEU A 126 10.55 10.28 6.06
CA LEU A 126 11.08 11.65 6.18
C LEU A 126 10.02 12.70 6.54
N PRO A 127 8.87 12.81 5.84
CA PRO A 127 7.88 13.85 6.14
C PRO A 127 7.16 13.64 7.48
N ILE A 128 7.00 12.40 7.93
CA ILE A 128 6.34 12.05 9.20
C ILE A 128 7.29 12.35 10.36
N GLU A 129 8.58 12.04 10.22
CA GLU A 129 9.60 12.35 11.23
C GLU A 129 9.84 13.86 11.33
N LEU A 130 9.94 14.58 10.20
CA LEU A 130 10.13 16.03 10.17
C LEU A 130 8.97 16.81 10.81
N SER A 131 7.77 16.26 10.81
CA SER A 131 6.56 16.94 11.27
C SER A 131 6.14 16.60 12.70
N VAL A 132 6.61 15.46 13.23
CA VAL A 132 6.44 15.11 14.65
C VAL A 132 7.52 15.82 15.50
N MET A 133 8.70 16.07 14.94
CA MET A 133 9.83 16.76 15.60
C MET A 133 9.63 18.28 15.75
N ASP A 134 8.86 18.92 14.86
CA ASP A 134 8.59 20.38 14.91
C ASP A 134 7.68 20.78 16.08
N MET A 135 7.03 19.81 16.74
CA MET A 135 6.05 20.09 17.80
C MET A 135 6.68 20.29 19.18
N GLN A 136 8.01 20.17 19.34
CA GLN A 136 8.64 20.24 20.67
C GLN A 136 9.80 21.25 20.86
N ARG A 137 10.31 22.00 19.87
CA ARG A 137 11.36 23.01 20.17
C ARG A 137 11.60 24.08 19.11
N GLU A 138 11.71 25.32 19.58
CA GLU A 138 12.26 26.51 18.91
C GLU A 138 13.74 26.35 18.50
N SER A 139 14.06 25.51 17.52
CA SER A 139 15.45 25.37 17.08
C SER A 139 15.59 25.14 15.59
N LEU A 140 15.20 26.14 14.80
CA LEU A 140 15.56 26.25 13.38
C LEU A 140 16.99 26.81 13.16
N LEU A 141 17.75 27.11 14.23
CA LEU A 141 19.08 27.72 14.15
C LEU A 141 20.26 26.82 14.53
N TYR A 142 20.03 25.56 14.90
CA TYR A 142 21.09 24.56 15.06
C TYR A 142 20.73 23.33 14.25
N LEU A 143 21.30 23.22 13.05
CA LEU A 143 21.22 22.04 12.21
C LEU A 143 22.38 21.09 12.52
N PRO A 144 22.23 20.13 13.44
CA PRO A 144 22.64 18.77 13.19
C PRO A 144 21.38 18.00 12.80
N LEU A 145 21.40 17.21 11.74
CA LEU A 145 20.33 16.23 11.47
C LEU A 145 20.11 15.40 12.76
N PRO A 146 18.97 15.47 13.49
CA PRO A 146 18.79 14.66 14.68
C PRO A 146 19.14 13.20 14.43
N ALA A 147 19.89 12.61 15.36
CA ALA A 147 20.35 11.22 15.33
C ALA A 147 19.19 10.18 15.24
N GLU A 148 17.95 10.65 15.32
CA GLU A 148 16.70 9.89 15.18
C GLU A 148 16.27 9.65 13.71
N PHE A 149 16.88 10.34 12.73
CA PHE A 149 16.60 10.23 11.29
C PHE A 149 17.31 9.06 10.57
N LEU A 150 18.43 8.60 11.12
CA LEU A 150 19.23 7.52 10.52
C LEU A 150 18.63 6.09 10.68
N PRO A 151 17.89 5.72 11.75
CA PRO A 151 17.59 4.33 12.04
C PRO A 151 16.53 3.70 11.13
N VAL A 152 15.47 4.36 10.63
CA VAL A 152 14.44 3.65 9.82
C VAL A 152 15.02 3.24 8.46
N GLY A 153 15.61 4.18 7.75
CA GLY A 153 16.27 3.92 6.47
C GLY A 153 17.44 2.95 6.61
N LEU A 154 18.22 3.07 7.69
CA LEU A 154 19.30 2.14 8.01
C LEU A 154 18.78 0.74 8.34
N VAL A 155 17.71 0.61 9.13
CA VAL A 155 17.05 -0.68 9.43
C VAL A 155 16.56 -1.33 8.14
N GLY A 156 15.93 -0.57 7.24
CA GLY A 156 15.52 -1.07 5.93
C GLY A 156 16.71 -1.53 5.08
N ALA A 157 17.78 -0.73 5.02
CA ALA A 157 18.99 -1.08 4.27
C ALA A 157 19.71 -2.31 4.84
N ILE A 158 19.85 -2.39 6.17
CA ILE A 158 20.40 -3.55 6.88
C ILE A 158 19.52 -4.77 6.62
N ALA A 159 18.20 -4.65 6.74
CA ALA A 159 17.25 -5.71 6.46
C ALA A 159 17.37 -6.24 5.02
N ILE A 160 17.54 -5.36 4.03
CA ILE A 160 17.78 -5.76 2.64
C ILE A 160 19.12 -6.49 2.52
N ALA A 161 20.20 -5.97 3.13
CA ALA A 161 21.51 -6.60 3.11
C ALA A 161 21.47 -7.99 3.75
N VAL A 162 20.91 -8.12 4.95
CA VAL A 162 20.71 -9.38 5.66
C VAL A 162 19.85 -10.34 4.82
N GLY A 163 18.77 -9.85 4.21
CA GLY A 163 17.92 -10.65 3.34
C GLY A 163 18.66 -11.21 2.12
N ARG A 164 19.59 -10.45 1.53
CA ARG A 164 20.39 -10.89 0.37
C ARG A 164 21.35 -12.03 0.69
N PHE A 165 21.92 -12.01 1.90
CA PHE A 165 22.85 -13.03 2.41
C PHE A 165 22.15 -14.15 3.20
N GLY A 166 20.84 -14.02 3.44
CA GLY A 166 20.05 -14.95 4.22
C GLY A 166 19.77 -16.28 3.51
N ALA A 167 20.00 -17.39 4.22
CA ALA A 167 19.63 -18.74 3.78
C ALA A 167 18.10 -18.93 3.74
N GLN A 168 17.65 -20.12 3.31
CA GLN A 168 16.23 -20.52 3.29
C GLN A 168 15.50 -20.25 4.63
N HIS A 169 16.20 -20.30 5.76
CA HIS A 169 15.69 -19.94 7.08
C HIS A 169 15.20 -18.48 7.18
N VAL A 170 15.92 -17.51 6.59
CA VAL A 170 15.51 -16.10 6.61
C VAL A 170 14.22 -15.91 5.82
N ARG A 171 14.05 -16.61 4.70
CA ARG A 171 12.79 -16.59 3.93
C ARG A 171 11.61 -17.12 4.74
N ALA A 172 11.81 -18.25 5.43
CA ALA A 172 10.78 -18.83 6.29
C ALA A 172 10.42 -17.87 7.45
N LEU A 173 11.42 -17.31 8.13
CA LEU A 173 11.22 -16.34 9.21
C LEU A 173 10.48 -15.09 8.76
N VAL A 174 10.78 -14.57 7.56
CA VAL A 174 10.09 -13.41 7.00
C VAL A 174 8.62 -13.73 6.72
N ASN A 175 8.33 -14.90 6.17
CA ASN A 175 6.95 -15.31 5.88
C ASN A 175 6.13 -15.45 7.17
N TYR A 176 6.68 -16.09 8.21
CA TYR A 176 6.04 -16.13 9.52
C TYR A 176 5.95 -14.74 10.16
N GLY A 177 6.97 -13.91 9.97
CA GLY A 177 7.02 -12.54 10.44
C GLY A 177 5.87 -11.68 9.91
N TRP A 178 5.50 -11.82 8.64
CA TRP A 178 4.33 -11.13 8.07
C TRP A 178 3.00 -11.56 8.70
N ILE A 179 2.85 -12.85 9.01
CA ILE A 179 1.63 -13.37 9.65
C ILE A 179 1.55 -12.87 11.09
N LEU A 180 2.67 -12.87 11.81
CA LEU A 180 2.77 -12.43 13.20
C LEU A 180 2.78 -10.90 13.36
N TYR A 181 3.12 -10.15 12.32
CA TYR A 181 3.26 -8.70 12.39
C TYR A 181 1.99 -8.01 12.92
N VAL A 182 0.83 -8.33 12.32
CA VAL A 182 -0.45 -7.72 12.70
C VAL A 182 -0.82 -7.97 14.17
N PRO A 183 -0.89 -9.23 14.66
CA PRO A 183 -1.22 -9.46 16.07
C PRO A 183 -0.17 -8.89 17.03
N VAL A 184 1.12 -8.96 16.69
CA VAL A 184 2.19 -8.39 17.52
C VAL A 184 2.08 -6.87 17.62
N VAL A 185 1.85 -6.17 16.51
CA VAL A 185 1.70 -4.71 16.50
C VAL A 185 0.44 -4.28 17.23
N LEU A 186 -0.68 -4.99 17.05
CA LEU A 186 -1.91 -4.72 17.80
C LEU A 186 -1.70 -4.86 19.31
N LEU A 187 -0.99 -5.90 19.75
CA LEU A 187 -0.65 -6.10 21.15
C LEU A 187 0.32 -5.04 21.67
N LEU A 188 1.32 -4.67 20.86
CA LEU A 188 2.30 -3.64 21.21
C LEU A 188 1.63 -2.27 21.41
N ILE A 189 0.79 -1.86 20.47
CA ILE A 189 0.07 -0.57 20.52
C ILE A 189 -0.98 -0.58 21.64
N ARG A 190 -1.67 -1.70 21.87
CA ARG A 190 -2.65 -1.82 22.96
C ARG A 190 -1.99 -1.84 24.34
N GLY A 191 -0.84 -2.47 24.48
CA GLY A 191 -0.31 -2.87 25.79
C GLY A 191 -1.06 -4.08 26.37
N ILE A 192 -0.59 -4.56 27.51
CA ILE A 192 -1.05 -5.83 28.10
C ILE A 192 -2.02 -5.58 29.25
N SER A 193 -1.57 -4.88 30.29
CA SER A 193 -2.36 -4.59 31.49
C SER A 193 -2.11 -3.17 32.00
N PRO A 194 -3.06 -2.57 32.74
CA PRO A 194 -2.89 -1.21 33.29
C PRO A 194 -1.71 -1.07 34.25
N GLU A 195 -1.38 -2.16 34.96
CA GLU A 195 -0.31 -2.22 35.98
C GLU A 195 1.04 -2.69 35.44
N HIS A 196 1.17 -2.91 34.13
CA HIS A 196 2.43 -3.33 33.51
C HIS A 196 3.41 -2.15 33.45
N ALA A 197 4.63 -2.34 33.97
CA ALA A 197 5.65 -1.29 34.01
C ALA A 197 6.20 -0.89 32.62
N LEU A 198 6.23 -1.81 31.66
CA LEU A 198 6.77 -1.57 30.30
C LEU A 198 5.70 -1.39 29.22
N LEU A 199 4.51 -1.97 29.42
CA LEU A 199 3.43 -1.95 28.44
C LEU A 199 2.08 -1.64 29.11
N PRO A 200 1.91 -0.44 29.71
CA PRO A 200 0.62 0.00 30.21
C PRO A 200 -0.43 -0.03 29.10
N LEU A 201 -1.67 -0.35 29.50
CA LEU A 201 -2.81 -0.49 28.61
C LEU A 201 -3.23 0.88 28.04
N VAL A 202 -3.11 1.05 26.73
CA VAL A 202 -3.65 2.19 25.99
C VAL A 202 -5.00 1.80 25.40
N ARG A 203 -6.05 2.55 25.72
CA ARG A 203 -7.41 2.23 25.29
C ARG A 203 -7.53 2.41 23.78
N THR A 204 -8.27 1.52 23.12
CA THR A 204 -8.55 1.61 21.67
C THR A 204 -9.29 2.90 21.29
N SER A 205 -9.97 3.56 22.23
CA SER A 205 -10.60 4.87 22.04
C SER A 205 -9.60 6.02 21.88
N GLU A 206 -8.36 5.83 22.30
CA GLU A 206 -7.29 6.83 22.23
C GLU A 206 -6.42 6.66 20.97
N TRP A 207 -6.70 5.61 20.19
CA TRP A 207 -5.99 5.35 18.94
C TRP A 207 -6.42 6.38 17.90
N GLY A 208 -5.45 7.04 17.26
CA GLY A 208 -5.73 8.00 16.19
C GLY A 208 -6.46 7.37 15.01
N GLY A 209 -7.35 8.15 14.38
CA GLY A 209 -8.20 7.67 13.28
C GLY A 209 -7.41 7.22 12.04
N LEU A 210 -6.32 7.91 11.68
CA LEU A 210 -5.47 7.50 10.55
C LEU A 210 -4.74 6.18 10.85
N MET A 211 -4.11 6.08 12.02
CA MET A 211 -3.45 4.85 12.47
C MET A 211 -4.43 3.67 12.48
N LEU A 212 -5.62 3.85 13.06
CA LEU A 212 -6.64 2.82 13.10
C LEU A 212 -7.08 2.41 11.69
N ASN A 213 -7.32 3.37 10.79
CA ASN A 213 -7.67 3.08 9.40
C ASN A 213 -6.59 2.28 8.68
N ILE A 214 -5.31 2.62 8.84
CA ILE A 214 -4.20 1.90 8.23
C ILE A 214 -4.14 0.47 8.77
N ILE A 215 -4.26 0.29 10.09
CA ILE A 215 -4.24 -1.04 10.74
C ILE A 215 -5.42 -1.89 10.27
N VAL A 216 -6.64 -1.34 10.31
CA VAL A 216 -7.85 -2.06 9.91
C VAL A 216 -7.82 -2.39 8.42
N SER A 217 -7.45 -1.44 7.57
CA SER A 217 -7.39 -1.64 6.12
C SER A 217 -6.33 -2.67 5.73
N SER A 218 -5.13 -2.60 6.32
CA SER A 218 -4.08 -3.58 6.07
C SER A 218 -4.47 -4.97 6.56
N THR A 219 -5.07 -5.08 7.75
CA THR A 219 -5.58 -6.36 8.28
C THR A 219 -6.68 -6.93 7.37
N ALA A 220 -7.63 -6.10 6.94
CA ALA A 220 -8.70 -6.50 6.03
C ALA A 220 -8.15 -6.96 4.67
N LEU A 221 -7.10 -6.33 4.13
CA LEU A 221 -6.46 -6.75 2.90
C LEU A 221 -5.72 -8.08 3.05
N VAL A 222 -4.91 -8.23 4.11
CA VAL A 222 -4.11 -9.43 4.37
C VAL A 222 -5.00 -10.66 4.61
N LEU A 223 -6.11 -10.50 5.35
CA LEU A 223 -7.04 -11.58 5.62
C LEU A 223 -8.06 -11.77 4.48
N GLY A 224 -8.55 -10.68 3.88
CA GLY A 224 -9.59 -10.71 2.86
C GLY A 224 -9.10 -11.22 1.51
N LEU A 225 -7.86 -10.92 1.11
CA LEU A 225 -7.31 -11.40 -0.16
C LEU A 225 -7.25 -12.94 -0.25
N PRO A 226 -6.65 -13.69 0.70
CA PRO A 226 -6.59 -15.15 0.60
C PRO A 226 -7.98 -15.79 0.68
N ILE A 227 -8.89 -15.24 1.50
CA ILE A 227 -10.28 -15.70 1.55
C ILE A 227 -10.97 -15.47 0.20
N GLY A 228 -10.80 -14.29 -0.39
CA GLY A 228 -11.32 -13.95 -1.72
C GLY A 228 -10.79 -14.87 -2.81
N ILE A 229 -9.50 -15.19 -2.80
CA ILE A 229 -8.87 -16.15 -3.72
C ILE A 229 -9.44 -17.55 -3.51
N ALA A 230 -9.56 -18.00 -2.26
CA ALA A 230 -10.12 -19.32 -1.93
C ALA A 230 -11.57 -19.46 -2.43
N LEU A 231 -12.40 -18.44 -2.22
CA LEU A 231 -13.78 -18.40 -2.72
C LEU A 231 -13.84 -18.36 -4.25
N ALA A 232 -12.94 -17.61 -4.89
CA ALA A 232 -12.85 -17.55 -6.35
C ALA A 232 -12.44 -18.90 -6.96
N LEU A 233 -11.54 -19.65 -6.30
CA LEU A 233 -11.20 -21.02 -6.66
C LEU A 233 -12.36 -21.98 -6.40
N GLY A 234 -13.06 -21.85 -5.25
CA GLY A 234 -14.25 -22.62 -4.91
C GLY A 234 -15.38 -22.48 -5.93
N ARG A 235 -15.56 -21.28 -6.50
CA ARG A 235 -16.49 -21.02 -7.62
C ARG A 235 -16.18 -21.86 -8.87
N ARG A 236 -14.92 -22.26 -9.09
CA ARG A 236 -14.49 -23.14 -10.20
C ARG A 236 -14.47 -24.63 -9.84
N SER A 237 -14.87 -25.00 -8.63
CA SER A 237 -14.89 -26.40 -8.19
C SER A 237 -15.92 -27.23 -8.96
N GLN A 238 -15.62 -28.52 -9.15
CA GLN A 238 -16.52 -29.50 -9.74
C GLN A 238 -17.60 -29.98 -8.76
N LEU A 239 -17.40 -29.78 -7.45
CA LEU A 239 -18.38 -30.15 -6.42
C LEU A 239 -19.54 -29.13 -6.41
N PRO A 240 -20.78 -29.55 -6.74
CA PRO A 240 -21.89 -28.61 -6.94
C PRO A 240 -22.27 -27.85 -5.67
N VAL A 241 -22.22 -28.50 -4.51
CA VAL A 241 -22.52 -27.87 -3.22
C VAL A 241 -21.51 -26.77 -2.88
N LEU A 242 -20.21 -27.07 -2.99
CA LEU A 242 -19.15 -26.10 -2.69
C LEU A 242 -19.22 -24.90 -3.65
N ARG A 243 -19.42 -25.17 -4.95
CA ARG A 243 -19.57 -24.12 -5.97
C ARG A 243 -20.78 -23.23 -5.68
N ALA A 244 -21.94 -23.81 -5.32
CA ALA A 244 -23.15 -23.05 -5.01
C ALA A 244 -22.95 -22.15 -3.78
N LEU A 245 -22.33 -22.68 -2.71
CA LEU A 245 -22.03 -21.90 -1.50
C LEU A 245 -21.09 -20.72 -1.79
N CYS A 246 -20.00 -20.93 -2.55
CA CYS A 246 -19.09 -19.85 -2.91
C CYS A 246 -19.76 -18.78 -3.79
N ILE A 247 -20.59 -19.18 -4.76
CA ILE A 247 -21.34 -18.22 -5.60
C ILE A 247 -22.31 -17.41 -4.75
N ALA A 248 -23.11 -18.07 -3.91
CA ALA A 248 -24.09 -17.42 -3.05
C ALA A 248 -23.43 -16.39 -2.11
N PHE A 249 -22.31 -16.77 -1.47
CA PHE A 249 -21.58 -15.85 -0.60
C PHE A 249 -21.02 -14.64 -1.36
N ILE A 250 -20.39 -14.86 -2.53
CA ILE A 250 -19.82 -13.76 -3.33
C ILE A 250 -20.91 -12.79 -3.80
N GLU A 251 -22.01 -13.30 -4.35
CA GLU A 251 -23.09 -12.46 -4.86
C GLU A 251 -23.84 -11.75 -3.73
N TRP A 252 -23.98 -12.36 -2.55
CA TRP A 252 -24.51 -11.67 -1.37
C TRP A 252 -23.62 -10.48 -1.01
N ILE A 253 -22.33 -10.71 -0.73
CA ILE A 253 -21.43 -9.64 -0.30
C ILE A 253 -21.31 -8.53 -1.36
N ARG A 254 -21.37 -8.87 -2.64
CA ARG A 254 -21.37 -7.87 -3.74
C ARG A 254 -22.69 -7.14 -3.92
N GLY A 255 -23.82 -7.73 -3.51
CA GLY A 255 -25.15 -7.15 -3.62
C GLY A 255 -25.58 -6.37 -2.37
N ALA A 256 -24.85 -6.50 -1.26
CA ALA A 256 -25.08 -5.75 -0.03
C ALA A 256 -24.48 -4.33 -0.12
N PRO A 257 -25.14 -3.32 0.47
CA PRO A 257 -24.66 -1.94 0.49
C PRO A 257 -23.45 -1.72 1.41
#